data_AF-A0A2V6ED23-F1
#
_entry.id   AF-A0A2V6ED23-F1
#
_cell.length_a   1.000
_cell.length_b   1.000
_cell.length_c   1.000
_cell.angle_alpha   90.00
_cell.angle_beta   90.00
_cell.angle_gamma   90.00
#
_symmetry.space_group_name_H-M   'P 1'
#
loop_
_entity.id
_entity.type
_entity.pdbx_description
1 polymer ?
#
loop_
_entity_poly.entity_id
_entity_poly.type
_entity_poly.pdbx_seq_one_letter_code
_entity_poly.pdbx_strand_id
1 'polypeptide(L)' 'MKVSAVRQALLLIALALVPAIGEAIYFRNKVSWQAPIPASELVTVAQAQSWGDNVIWVDA' A
#
# COMPACT_ATOMS: atom_id res chain seq x y z
N MET A 1 1.07 -16.08 -35.75
CA MET A 1 0.09 -16.05 -34.62
C MET A 1 0.76 -15.86 -33.25
N LYS A 2 1.74 -16.68 -32.84
CA LYS A 2 2.38 -16.60 -31.51
C LYS A 2 3.08 -15.27 -31.19
N VAL A 3 3.82 -14.68 -32.15
CA VAL A 3 4.51 -13.39 -31.95
C VAL A 3 3.53 -12.23 -31.72
N SER A 4 2.36 -12.28 -32.37
CA SER A 4 1.29 -11.29 -32.18
C SER A 4 0.71 -11.38 -30.76
N ALA A 5 0.46 -12.60 -30.27
CA ALA A 5 -0.06 -12.81 -28.93
C ALA A 5 0.92 -12.37 -27.84
N VAL A 6 2.22 -12.66 -28.00
CA VAL A 6 3.26 -12.18 -27.07
C VAL A 6 3.32 -10.66 -27.03
N ARG A 7 3.30 -10.00 -28.20
CA ARG A 7 3.28 -8.53 -28.26
C ARG A 7 2.04 -7.94 -27.59
N GLN A 8 0.86 -8.53 -27.80
CA GLN A 8 -0.37 -8.07 -27.16
C GLN A 8 -0.33 -8.25 -25.64
N ALA A 9 0.19 -9.38 -25.15
CA ALA A 9 0.36 -9.61 -23.72
C ALA A 9 1.31 -8.58 -23.09
N LEU A 10 2.44 -8.27 -23.75
CA LEU A 10 3.37 -7.24 -23.28
C LEU A 10 2.73 -5.85 -23.25
N LEU A 11 1.92 -5.50 -24.25
CA LEU A 11 1.20 -4.23 -24.26
C LEU A 11 0.18 -4.14 -23.12
N LEU A 12 -0.54 -5.23 -22.84
CA LEU A 12 -1.50 -5.29 -21.75
C LEU A 12 -0.80 -5.19 -20.39
N ILE A 13 0.33 -5.87 -20.20
CA ILE A 13 1.14 -5.76 -18.97
C ILE A 13 1.63 -4.32 -18.80
N ALA A 14 2.19 -3.72 -19.85
CA ALA A 14 2.66 -2.34 -19.80
C ALA A 14 1.53 -1.37 -19.44
N LEU A 15 0.33 -1.56 -20.03
CA LEU A 15 -0.84 -0.75 -19.72
C LEU A 15 -1.33 -0.95 -18.28
N ALA A 16 -1.35 -2.18 -17.79
CA ALA A 16 -1.76 -2.50 -16.43
C ALA A 16 -0.81 -1.92 -15.36
N LEU A 17 0.46 -1.67 -15.71
CA LEU A 17 1.42 -1.03 -14.82
C LEU A 17 1.25 0.49 -14.72
N VAL A 18 0.57 1.14 -15.68
CA VAL A 18 0.44 2.61 -15.70
C VAL A 18 -0.22 3.16 -14.42
N PRO A 19 -1.36 2.62 -13.92
CA PRO A 19 -1.96 3.09 -12.68
C PRO A 19 -1.03 2.94 -11.49
N ALA A 20 -0.39 1.78 -11.32
CA ALA A 20 0.51 1.51 -10.20
C ALA A 20 1.73 2.44 -10.19
N ILE A 21 2.32 2.72 -11.37
CA ILE A 21 3.41 3.70 -11.50
C ILE A 21 2.91 5.12 -11.17
N GLY A 22 1.72 5.48 -11.66
CA GLY A 22 1.11 6.78 -11.39
C GLY A 22 0.85 7.00 -9.89
N GLU A 23 0.28 6.01 -9.21
CA GLU A 23 0.06 6.03 -7.76
C GLU A 23 1.38 6.10 -7.00
N ALA A 24 2.36 5.28 -7.36
CA ALA A 24 3.67 5.30 -6.73
C ALA A 24 4.33 6.68 -6.83
N ILE A 25 4.24 7.36 -7.99
CA ILE A 25 4.78 8.72 -8.16
C ILE A 25 3.94 9.75 -7.38
N TYR A 26 2.62 9.70 -7.48
CA TYR A 26 1.71 10.66 -6.86
C TYR A 26 1.82 10.63 -5.32
N PHE A 27 1.85 9.43 -4.75
CA PHE A 27 1.91 9.24 -3.30
C PHE A 27 3.32 9.30 -2.73
N ARG A 28 4.37 9.20 -3.55
CA ARG A 28 5.78 9.18 -3.11
C ARG A 28 6.12 10.26 -2.08
N ASN A 29 5.65 11.47 -2.32
CA ASN A 29 5.95 12.66 -1.51
C ASN A 29 4.74 13.13 -0.69
N LYS A 30 3.59 12.46 -0.83
CA LYS A 30 2.36 12.81 -0.09
C LYS A 30 2.14 11.91 1.12
N VAL A 31 2.61 10.68 1.04
CA VAL A 31 2.62 9.75 2.16
C VAL A 31 4.01 9.78 2.76
N SER A 32 4.09 10.14 4.03
CA SER A 32 5.34 10.20 4.77
C SER A 32 5.78 8.79 5.18
N TRP A 33 6.09 7.94 4.20
CA TRP A 33 6.52 6.54 4.42
C TRP A 33 7.73 6.40 5.36
N GLN A 34 8.52 7.45 5.50
CA GLN A 34 9.72 7.51 6.34
C GLN A 34 9.53 8.40 7.57
N ALA A 35 8.34 8.95 7.81
CA ALA A 35 8.11 9.74 9.01
C ALA A 35 8.21 8.82 10.24
N PRO A 36 8.87 9.29 11.31
CA PRO A 36 8.81 8.62 12.60
C PRO A 36 7.35 8.53 13.04
N ILE A 37 6.92 7.35 13.47
CA ILE A 37 5.61 7.20 14.11
C ILE A 37 5.68 7.95 15.46
N PRO A 38 4.80 8.93 15.72
CA PRO A 38 4.78 9.63 16.99
C PRO A 38 4.64 8.66 18.16
N ALA A 39 5.32 8.93 19.28
CA ALA A 39 5.21 8.09 20.48
C ALA A 39 3.76 8.01 21.01
N SER A 40 2.93 9.01 20.73
CA SER A 40 1.49 9.02 21.02
C SER A 40 0.67 8.03 20.18
N GLU A 41 1.18 7.61 19.02
CA GLU A 41 0.54 6.65 18.11
C GLU A 41 1.10 5.22 18.31
N LEU A 42 2.16 5.07 19.10
CA LEU A 42 2.72 3.78 19.45
C LEU A 42 2.12 3.27 20.76
N VAL A 43 1.70 2.01 20.76
CA VAL A 43 1.24 1.32 21.96
C VAL A 43 1.94 -0.01 22.11
N THR A 44 2.16 -0.43 23.35
CA THR A 44 2.72 -1.75 23.62
C THR A 44 1.68 -2.84 23.36
N VAL A 45 2.13 -4.06 23.08
CA VAL A 45 1.22 -5.21 22.94
C VAL A 45 0.37 -5.42 24.20
N ALA A 46 0.95 -5.24 25.38
CA ALA A 46 0.22 -5.36 26.64
C ALA A 46 -0.88 -4.30 26.79
N GLN A 47 -0.60 -3.06 26.35
CA GLN A 47 -1.57 -1.98 26.36
C GLN A 47 -2.68 -2.19 25.32
N ALA A 48 -2.34 -2.70 24.14
CA ALA A 48 -3.32 -3.08 23.12
C ALA A 48 -4.25 -4.21 23.61
N GLN A 49 -3.70 -5.20 24.31
CA GLN A 49 -4.47 -6.31 24.88
C GLN A 49 -5.41 -5.86 26.01
N SER A 50 -5.04 -4.84 26.79
CA SER A 50 -5.87 -4.36 27.89
C SER A 50 -7.14 -3.61 27.44
N TRP A 51 -7.19 -3.17 26.18
CA TRP A 51 -8.37 -2.52 25.61
C TRP A 51 -9.56 -3.47 25.42
N GLY A 52 -9.30 -4.77 25.22
CA GLY A 52 -10.33 -5.80 25.08
C GLY A 52 -11.37 -5.45 24.03
N ASP A 53 -12.66 -5.60 24.37
CA ASP A 53 -13.79 -5.38 23.47
C ASP A 53 -14.18 -3.89 23.31
N ASN A 54 -13.43 -2.96 23.89
CA ASN A 54 -13.74 -1.53 23.85
C ASN A 54 -13.16 -0.81 22.62
N VAL A 55 -12.53 -1.53 21.69
CA VAL A 55 -11.88 -0.97 20.50
C VAL A 55 -12.31 -1.69 19.23
N ILE A 56 -12.29 -0.97 18.12
CA ILE A 56 -12.50 -1.51 16.78
C ILE A 56 -11.16 -1.49 16.05
N TRP A 57 -10.74 -2.67 15.57
CA TRP A 57 -9.55 -2.80 14.73
C TRP A 57 -9.89 -2.42 13.30
N VAL A 58 -9.19 -1.42 12.77
CA VAL A 58 -9.26 -1.02 11.36
C VAL A 58 -7.91 -1.36 10.74
N ASP A 59 -7.89 -2.40 9.91
CA ASP A 59 -6.75 -2.70 9.02
C ASP A 59 -6.86 -1.81 7.78
N ALA A 60 -5.71 -1.31 7.30
CA ALA A 60 -5.62 -0.38 6.17
C ALA A 60 -5.08 -1.05 4.91
#